data_AF-A0A9N9IVA8-F1
#
_entry.id   AF-A0A9N9IVA8-F1
#
_cell.length_a   1.000
_cell.length_b   1.000
_cell.length_c   1.000
_cell.angle_alpha   90.00
_cell.angle_beta   90.00
_cell.angle_gamma   90.00
#
_symmetry.space_group_name_H-M   'P 1'
#
loop_
_entity.id
_entity.type
_entity.pdbx_description
1 polymer ?
#
loop_
_entity_poly.entity_id
_entity_poly.type
_entity_poly.pdbx_seq_one_letter_code
_entity_poly.pdbx_strand_id
1 'polypeptide(L)' 'VRTSDFIASYCIPIASLQQGYRHIPLNDLNGDQYPFTTLFIYSSLSG' A
#
# COMPACT_ATOMS: atom_id res chain seq x y z
N VAL A 1 -6.91 25.07 -7.86
CA VAL A 1 -7.71 23.98 -7.26
C VAL A 1 -6.74 22.87 -6.89
N ARG A 2 -6.59 22.55 -5.60
CA ARG A 2 -5.73 21.45 -5.14
C ARG A 2 -6.56 20.17 -5.22
N THR A 3 -6.52 19.49 -6.36
CA THR A 3 -7.15 18.19 -6.51
C THR A 3 -6.18 17.13 -5.96
N SER A 4 -6.67 16.25 -5.09
CA SER A 4 -5.89 15.09 -4.65
C SER A 4 -5.98 14.04 -5.74
N ASP A 5 -5.10 14.15 -6.75
CA ASP A 5 -5.05 13.20 -7.86
C ASP A 5 -4.65 11.81 -7.34
N PHE A 6 -5.26 10.76 -7.89
CA PHE A 6 -4.88 9.38 -7.58
C PHE A 6 -3.47 9.12 -8.11
N ILE A 7 -2.58 8.60 -7.25
CA ILE A 7 -1.22 8.23 -7.63
C ILE A 7 -1.10 6.71 -7.74
N ALA A 8 -1.43 5.97 -6.67
CA ALA A 8 -1.35 4.52 -6.62
C ALA A 8 -2.09 3.95 -5.40
N SER A 9 -2.28 2.62 -5.37
CA SER A 9 -2.97 1.92 -4.27
C SER A 9 -2.32 0.58 -3.90
N TYR A 10 -2.63 0.08 -2.70
CA TYR A 10 -2.31 -1.29 -2.28
C TYR A 10 -3.42 -1.81 -1.38
N CYS A 11 -3.87 -3.04 -1.62
CA CYS A 11 -4.90 -3.71 -0.81
C CYS A 11 -4.38 -5.06 -0.33
N ILE A 12 -4.59 -5.37 0.95
CA ILE A 12 -4.16 -6.62 1.58
C ILE A 12 -5.26 -7.16 2.50
N PRO A 13 -5.63 -8.45 2.42
CA PRO A 13 -6.52 -9.06 3.39
C PRO A 13 -5.94 -8.93 4.81
N ILE A 14 -6.78 -8.62 5.80
CA ILE A 14 -6.31 -8.42 7.18
C ILE A 14 -5.61 -9.65 7.75
N ALA A 15 -6.07 -10.85 7.37
CA ALA A 15 -5.43 -12.12 7.75
C ALA A 15 -4.02 -12.30 7.16
N SER A 16 -3.69 -11.56 6.10
CA SER A 16 -2.38 -11.57 5.45
C SER A 16 -1.50 -10.39 5.90
N LEU A 17 -2.00 -9.49 6.76
CA LEU A 17 -1.26 -8.32 7.22
C LEU A 17 -0.15 -8.75 8.19
N GLN A 18 1.09 -8.64 7.75
CA GLN A 18 2.27 -8.84 8.61
C GLN A 18 2.48 -7.62 9.52
N GLN A 19 2.85 -7.85 10.78
CA GLN A 19 3.16 -6.78 11.73
C GLN A 19 4.61 -6.31 11.60
N GLY A 20 4.86 -5.08 12.05
CA GLY A 20 6.18 -4.45 12.05
C GLY A 20 6.47 -3.55 10.85
N TYR A 21 7.74 -3.24 10.65
CA TYR A 21 8.22 -2.37 9.56
C TYR A 21 8.35 -3.15 8.25
N ARG A 22 7.75 -2.63 7.17
CA ARG A 22 7.80 -3.28 5.85
C ARG A 22 7.58 -2.30 4.71
N HIS A 23 8.05 -2.68 3.52
CA HIS A 23 7.68 -2.02 2.27
C HIS A 23 6.43 -2.70 1.67
N ILE A 24 5.48 -1.90 1.20
CA ILE A 24 4.34 -2.36 0.41
C ILE A 24 4.48 -1.86 -1.04
N PRO A 25 4.33 -2.72 -2.05
CA PRO A 25 4.31 -2.29 -3.44
C PRO A 25 3.05 -1.50 -3.74
N LEU A 26 3.13 -0.56 -4.67
CA LEU A 26 1.99 0.23 -5.10
C LEU A 26 1.57 -0.15 -6.52
N ASN A 27 0.25 -0.14 -6.75
CA ASN A 27 -0.39 -0.52 -7.99
C ASN A 27 -1.12 0.68 -8.61
N ASP A 28 -1.28 0.66 -9.93
CA ASP A 28 -2.06 1.63 -10.69
C ASP A 28 -3.58 1.44 -10.51
N LEU A 29 -4.39 2.15 -11.31
CA LEU A 29 -5.85 2.05 -11.30
C LEU A 29 -6.39 0.70 -11.81
N ASN A 30 -5.61 -0.03 -12.61
CA ASN A 30 -5.97 -1.34 -13.15
C ASN A 30 -5.54 -2.48 -12.21
N GLY A 31 -4.75 -2.16 -11.18
CA GLY A 31 -4.16 -3.13 -10.25
C GLY A 31 -2.79 -3.63 -10.69
N ASP A 32 -2.22 -3.08 -11.75
CA ASP A 32 -0.89 -3.42 -12.22
C ASP A 32 0.16 -2.78 -11.31
N GLN A 33 1.16 -3.56 -10.91
CA GLN A 33 2.20 -3.09 -10.01
C GLN A 33 3.12 -2.08 -10.69
N TYR A 34 3.37 -0.94 -10.05
CA TYR A 34 4.45 -0.05 -10.44
C TYR A 34 5.81 -0.63 -10.03
N PRO A 35 6.76 -0.80 -10.96
CA PRO A 35 8.11 -1.23 -10.62
C PRO A 35 8.77 -0.24 -9.67
N PHE A 36 9.42 -0.75 -8.61
CA PHE A 36 10.19 0.02 -7.63
C PHE A 36 9.42 1.06 -6.80
N THR A 37 8.10 1.19 -6.98
CA THR A 37 7.27 2.12 -6.20
C THR A 37 6.73 1.42 -4.96
N THR A 38 7.18 1.86 -3.78
CA THR A 38 6.74 1.29 -2.50
C THR A 38 6.43 2.37 -1.45
N LEU A 39 5.62 2.01 -0.45
CA LEU A 39 5.52 2.76 0.81
C LEU A 39 6.18 1.96 1.93
N PHE A 40 7.00 2.63 2.73
CA PHE A 40 7.52 2.07 3.98
C PHE A 40 6.56 2.37 5.13
N ILE A 41 6.04 1.33 5.77
CA ILE A 41 5.01 1.43 6.81
C ILE A 41 5.40 0.65 8.06
N TYR A 42 4.78 1.00 9.19
CA TYR A 42 4.69 0.13 10.38
C TYR A 42 3.24 -0.32 10.54
N SER A 43 3.00 -1.62 10.54
CA SER A 43 1.68 -2.21 10.78
C SER A 43 1.60 -2.87 12.14
N SER A 44 0.53 -2.61 12.88
CA SER A 44 0.22 -3.24 14.16
C SER A 44 -1.27 -3.53 14.21
N LEU A 45 -1.63 -4.74 14.62
CA LEU A 45 -3.02 -5.16 14.79
C LEU A 45 -3.19 -5.64 16.24
N SER A 46 -3.98 -4.91 17.02
CA SER A 46 -4.45 -5.33 18.33
C SER A 46 -5.89 -5.85 18.20
N GLY A 47 -6.20 -6.93 18.93
CA GLY A 47 -7.55 -7.46 19.05
C GLY A 47 -8.42 -6.65 20.00
#